data_AF-A0A3D4XPG2-F1
#
_entry.id   AF-A0A3D4XPG2-F1
#
_cell.length_a   1.000
_cell.length_b   1.000
_cell.length_c   1.000
_cell.angle_alpha   90.00
_cell.angle_beta   90.00
_cell.angle_gamma   90.00
#
_symmetry.space_group_name_H-M   'P 1'
#
loop_
_entity.id
_entity.type
_entity.pdbx_description
1 polymer ?
#
loop_
_entity_poly.entity_id
_entity_poly.type
_entity_poly.pdbx_seq_one_letter_code
_entity_poly.pdbx_strand_id
1 'polypeptide(L)'
;MKKLDKDAQIEWVDITQDTTALANAGLTYRQAMDRIHVMDENAQLHSGVRGFLLVWKRLPYYRFFAKLIENVPFLLFIMEKLYRLFARYRLTLTGKKYLDEPK
;
A
#
# COMPACT_ATOMS: atom_id res chain seq x y z
N MET A 1 4.96 6.14 -12.92
CA MET A 1 3.77 5.31 -12.65
C MET A 1 2.46 5.89 -13.20
N LYS A 2 2.35 7.19 -13.53
CA LYS A 2 1.18 7.82 -14.18
C LYS A 2 0.61 7.15 -15.45
N LYS A 3 1.40 6.35 -16.18
CA LYS A 3 0.96 5.71 -17.44
C LYS A 3 0.00 4.51 -17.26
N LEU A 4 -0.12 3.94 -16.07
CA LEU A 4 -0.95 2.75 -15.82
C LEU A 4 -2.41 3.12 -15.51
N ASP A 5 -2.64 4.30 -14.97
CA ASP A 5 -3.97 4.83 -14.67
C ASP A 5 -4.49 5.65 -15.86
N LYS A 6 -5.05 4.94 -16.86
CA LYS A 6 -5.62 5.56 -18.07
C LYS A 6 -6.88 6.37 -17.79
N ASP A 7 -7.61 6.02 -16.73
CA ASP A 7 -8.87 6.64 -16.35
C ASP A 7 -8.68 7.79 -15.34
N ALA A 8 -7.43 8.11 -14.96
CA ALA A 8 -7.07 9.13 -13.97
C ALA A 8 -7.86 9.00 -12.64
N GLN A 9 -8.18 7.76 -12.24
CA GLN A 9 -8.97 7.48 -11.05
C GLN A 9 -8.14 7.40 -9.77
N ILE A 10 -6.82 7.43 -9.88
CA ILE A 10 -5.89 7.30 -8.75
C ILE A 10 -5.05 8.56 -8.65
N GLU A 11 -5.23 9.28 -7.55
CA GLU A 11 -4.34 10.37 -7.18
C GLU A 11 -3.03 9.80 -6.62
N TRP A 12 -1.97 9.88 -7.43
CA TRP A 12 -0.63 9.44 -7.01
C TRP A 12 0.08 10.58 -6.29
N VAL A 13 0.20 10.46 -4.98
CA VAL A 13 0.95 11.38 -4.13
C VAL A 13 2.40 10.94 -4.04
N ASP A 14 3.33 11.84 -4.39
CA ASP A 14 4.76 11.61 -4.18
C ASP A 14 5.16 12.02 -2.75
N ILE A 15 5.39 11.01 -1.91
CA ILE A 15 5.77 11.18 -0.50
C ILE A 15 7.11 11.92 -0.29
N THR A 16 7.93 12.09 -1.34
CA THR A 16 9.20 12.84 -1.26
C THR A 16 9.01 14.33 -1.49
N GLN A 17 7.94 14.74 -2.17
CA GLN A 17 7.63 16.15 -2.44
C GLN A 17 6.49 16.67 -1.58
N ASP A 18 5.54 15.81 -1.18
CA ASP A 18 4.34 16.21 -0.46
C ASP A 18 4.25 15.56 0.93
N THR A 19 4.91 16.20 1.89
CA THR A 19 4.82 15.82 3.31
C THR A 19 3.52 16.26 3.98
N THR A 20 2.75 17.15 3.35
CA THR A 20 1.45 17.61 3.85
C THR A 20 0.39 16.53 3.67
N ALA A 21 0.38 15.84 2.52
CA ALA A 21 -0.49 14.69 2.28
C ALA A 21 -0.22 13.54 3.27
N LEU A 22 1.05 13.32 3.64
CA LEU A 22 1.43 12.38 4.70
C LEU A 22 0.83 12.77 6.06
N ALA A 23 0.96 14.04 6.44
CA ALA A 23 0.40 14.56 7.69
C ALA A 23 -1.13 14.47 7.74
N ASN A 24 -1.81 14.79 6.64
CA ASN A 24 -3.27 14.67 6.50
C ASN A 24 -3.73 13.20 6.62
N ALA A 25 -2.93 12.25 6.13
CA ALA A 25 -3.19 10.82 6.28
C ALA A 25 -2.81 10.28 7.69
N GLY A 26 -2.27 11.12 8.58
CA GLY A 26 -1.76 10.70 9.89
C GLY A 26 -0.53 9.78 9.80
N LEU A 27 0.17 9.79 8.67
CA LEU A 27 1.31 8.92 8.40
C LEU A 27 2.63 9.67 8.54
N THR A 28 3.62 9.01 9.13
CA THR A 28 5.01 9.47 9.04
C THR A 28 5.62 8.99 7.72
N TYR A 29 6.55 9.77 7.15
CA TYR A 29 7.34 9.37 5.98
C TYR A 29 7.90 7.94 6.09
N ARG A 30 8.35 7.55 7.29
CA ARG A 30 8.85 6.19 7.57
C ARG A 30 7.78 5.11 7.38
N GLN A 31 6.56 5.35 7.87
CA GLN A 31 5.45 4.40 7.72
C GLN A 31 5.05 4.28 6.25
N ALA A 32 4.95 5.41 5.55
CA ALA A 32 4.67 5.43 4.12
C ALA A 32 5.77 4.78 3.26
N MET A 33 7.02 4.79 3.73
CA MET A 33 8.13 4.11 3.07
C MET A 33 8.18 2.60 3.38
N ASP A 34 7.73 2.19 4.57
CA ASP A 34 7.72 0.78 4.97
C ASP A 34 6.72 -0.03 4.15
N ARG A 35 5.53 0.54 3.93
CA ARG A 35 4.42 -0.13 3.25
C ARG A 35 3.65 0.79 2.34
N ILE A 36 3.00 0.20 1.33
CA ILE A 36 2.04 0.96 0.53
C ILE A 36 0.84 1.34 1.40
N HIS A 37 0.39 2.58 1.25
CA HIS A 37 -0.80 3.11 1.87
C HIS A 37 -1.69 3.69 0.78
N VAL A 38 -2.99 3.41 0.88
CA VAL A 38 -3.99 3.83 -0.09
C VAL A 38 -5.18 4.32 0.72
N MET A 39 -5.63 5.53 0.42
CA MET A 39 -6.84 6.08 1.01
C MET A 39 -8.02 5.77 0.08
N ASP A 40 -9.09 5.21 0.63
CA ASP A 40 -10.34 4.99 -0.10
C ASP A 40 -11.23 6.24 -0.10
N GLU A 41 -12.29 6.24 -0.89
CA GLU A 41 -13.25 7.36 -1.04
C GLU A 41 -13.91 7.76 0.29
N ASN A 42 -13.95 6.84 1.27
CA ASN A 42 -14.44 7.07 2.62
C ASN A 42 -13.39 7.67 3.58
N ALA A 43 -12.26 8.19 3.06
CA ALA A 43 -11.10 8.62 3.83
C ALA A 43 -10.51 7.53 4.75
N GLN A 44 -10.78 6.25 4.45
CA GLN A 44 -10.21 5.12 5.18
C GLN A 44 -8.85 4.78 4.62
N LEU A 45 -7.86 4.67 5.51
CA LEU A 45 -6.50 4.32 5.14
C LEU A 45 -6.32 2.80 5.15
N HIS A 46 -5.99 2.25 3.99
CA HIS A 46 -5.68 0.84 3.81
C HIS A 46 -4.20 0.66 3.50
N SER A 47 -3.57 -0.32 4.15
CA SER A 47 -2.14 -0.61 3.93
C SER A 47 -1.90 -2.05 3.45
N GLY A 48 -0.73 -2.26 2.85
CA GLY A 48 -0.30 -3.56 2.35
C GLY A 48 -1.19 -4.12 1.24
N VAL A 49 -1.54 -5.40 1.32
CA VAL A 49 -2.28 -6.10 0.25
C VAL A 49 -3.67 -5.53 0.01
N ARG A 50 -4.35 -5.05 1.05
CA ARG A 50 -5.66 -4.39 0.89
C ARG A 50 -5.55 -3.10 0.08
N GLY A 51 -4.49 -2.31 0.31
CA GLY A 51 -4.19 -1.13 -0.51
C GLY A 51 -3.93 -1.51 -1.97
N PHE A 52 -3.13 -2.55 -2.21
CA PHE A 52 -2.92 -3.07 -3.58
C PHE A 52 -4.23 -3.53 -4.23
N LEU A 53 -5.13 -4.18 -3.49
CA LEU A 53 -6.42 -4.61 -4.01
C LEU A 53 -7.27 -3.42 -4.45
N LEU A 54 -7.35 -2.36 -3.64
CA LEU A 54 -8.04 -1.11 -3.99
C LEU A 54 -7.48 -0.50 -5.28
N VAL A 55 -6.15 -0.42 -5.40
CA VAL A 55 -5.48 0.06 -6.61
C VAL A 55 -5.81 -0.82 -7.82
N TRP A 56 -5.72 -2.14 -7.69
CA TRP A 56 -6.03 -3.09 -8.77
C TRP A 56 -7.49 -3.08 -9.20
N LYS A 57 -8.43 -2.77 -8.29
CA LYS A 57 -9.84 -2.57 -8.63
C LYS A 57 -10.07 -1.36 -9.53
N ARG A 58 -9.25 -0.31 -9.39
CA ARG A 58 -9.34 0.92 -10.18
C ARG A 58 -8.51 0.86 -11.46
N LEU A 59 -7.45 0.04 -11.52
CA LEU A 59 -6.65 -0.15 -12.72
C LEU A 59 -7.29 -1.17 -13.70
N PRO A 60 -7.72 -0.77 -14.92
CA PRO A 60 -8.50 -1.63 -15.82
C PRO A 60 -7.83 -2.96 -16.17
N TYR A 61 -6.50 -2.96 -16.31
CA TYR A 61 -5.73 -4.18 -16.59
C TYR A 61 -5.64 -5.15 -15.40
N TYR A 62 -5.66 -4.63 -14.17
CA TYR A 62 -5.49 -5.43 -12.95
C TYR A 62 -6.80 -5.81 -12.27
N ARG A 63 -7.96 -5.37 -12.79
CA ARG A 63 -9.29 -5.73 -12.27
C ARG A 63 -9.51 -7.24 -12.23
N PHE A 64 -8.94 -7.98 -13.18
CA PHE A 64 -9.01 -9.44 -13.19
C PHE A 64 -8.31 -10.06 -11.98
N PHE A 65 -7.12 -9.56 -11.61
CA PHE A 65 -6.40 -10.01 -10.41
C PHE A 65 -7.17 -9.67 -9.14
N ALA A 66 -7.75 -8.47 -9.06
CA ALA A 66 -8.59 -8.11 -7.93
C ALA A 66 -9.78 -9.08 -7.77
N LYS A 67 -10.50 -9.35 -8.86
CA LYS A 67 -11.59 -10.34 -8.85
C LYS A 67 -11.11 -11.74 -8.47
N LEU A 68 -9.96 -12.18 -8.98
CA LEU A 68 -9.40 -13.50 -8.63
C LEU A 68 -9.11 -13.61 -7.12
N ILE A 69 -8.54 -12.56 -6.54
CA ILE A 69 -8.23 -12.51 -5.09
C ILE A 69 -9.51 -12.45 -4.24
N GLU A 70 -10.55 -11.77 -4.71
CA GLU A 70 -11.85 -11.72 -4.03
C GLU A 70 -12.64 -13.02 -4.15
N ASN A 71 -12.56 -13.70 -5.29
CA ASN A 71 -13.26 -14.96 -5.53
C ASN A 71 -12.63 -16.15 -4.79
N VAL A 72 -11.34 -16.07 -4.45
CA VAL A 72 -10.66 -17.12 -3.68
C VAL A 72 -10.62 -16.71 -2.20
N PRO A 73 -11.51 -17.24 -1.34
CA PRO A 73 -11.42 -17.00 0.09
C PRO A 73 -10.05 -17.47 0.59
N PHE A 74 -9.52 -16.79 1.61
CA PHE A 74 -8.16 -16.99 2.17
C PHE A 74 -6.98 -16.52 1.30
N LEU A 75 -7.12 -16.33 -0.02
CA LEU A 75 -5.98 -15.87 -0.84
C LEU A 75 -5.48 -14.50 -0.37
N LEU A 76 -6.39 -13.59 -0.03
CA LEU A 76 -6.05 -12.28 0.53
C LEU A 76 -5.26 -12.42 1.84
N PHE A 77 -5.65 -13.36 2.71
CA PHE A 77 -4.94 -13.62 3.97
C PHE A 77 -3.54 -14.21 3.73
N ILE A 78 -3.41 -15.14 2.78
CA ILE A 78 -2.12 -15.73 2.38
C ILE A 78 -1.21 -14.65 1.81
N MET A 79 -1.73 -13.80 0.90
CA MET A 79 -0.98 -12.68 0.34
C MET A 79 -0.58 -11.70 1.43
N GLU A 80 -1.45 -11.41 2.40
CA GLU A 80 -1.13 -10.51 3.51
C GLU A 80 -0.03 -11.10 4.41
N LYS A 81 -0.07 -12.40 4.69
CA LYS A 81 0.99 -13.13 5.41
C LYS A 81 2.31 -13.07 4.65
N LEU A 82 2.29 -13.35 3.35
CA LEU A 82 3.47 -13.28 2.48
C LEU A 82 4.02 -11.86 2.40
N TYR A 83 3.17 -10.85 2.26
CA TYR A 83 3.56 -9.44 2.24
C TYR A 83 4.17 -9.00 3.57
N ARG A 84 3.58 -9.43 4.70
CA ARG A 84 4.13 -9.15 6.03
C ARG A 84 5.49 -9.81 6.22
N LEU A 85 5.65 -11.04 5.75
CA LEU A 85 6.92 -11.75 5.75
C LEU A 85 7.94 -11.01 4.88
N PHE A 86 7.58 -10.64 3.66
CA PHE A 86 8.41 -9.87 2.74
C PHE A 86 8.82 -8.52 3.33
N ALA A 87 7.88 -7.75 3.91
CA ALA A 87 8.17 -6.47 4.55
C ALA A 87 9.17 -6.65 5.71
N ARG A 88 8.96 -7.68 6.55
CA ARG A 88 9.89 -8.02 7.64
C ARG A 88 11.26 -8.43 7.09
N TYR A 89 11.31 -9.28 6.07
CA TYR A 89 12.56 -9.74 5.47
C TYR A 89 13.31 -8.62 4.73
N ARG A 90 12.59 -7.71 4.06
CA ARG A 90 13.16 -6.54 3.39
C ARG A 90 13.80 -5.59 4.39
N LEU A 91 13.15 -5.35 5.53
CA LEU A 91 13.73 -4.56 6.62
C LEU A 91 14.99 -5.22 7.18
N THR A 92 14.97 -6.54 7.40
CA THR A 92 16.16 -7.26 7.87
C THR A 92 17.29 -7.28 6.84
N LEU A 93 17.00 -7.34 5.53
CA LEU A 93 18.01 -7.21 4.48
C LEU A 93 18.59 -5.79 4.38
N THR A 94 17.83 -4.76 4.75
CA THR A 94 18.28 -3.36 4.70
C THR A 94 19.06 -2.94 5.96
N GLY A 95 19.18 -3.81 6.97
CA GLY A 95 19.94 -3.56 8.20
C GLY A 95 19.41 -2.41 9.07
N LYS A 96 18.32 -1.75 8.68
CA LYS A 96 17.71 -0.64 9.42
C LYS A 96 16.80 -1.18 10.50
N LYS A 97 17.43 -1.66 11.57
CA LYS A 97 16.85 -1.92 12.89
C LYS A 97 16.52 -0.58 13.56
N TYR A 98 15.56 0.17 13.02
CA TYR A 98 15.16 1.45 13.62
C TYR A 98 13.64 1.51 13.72
N LEU A 99 13.16 1.32 14.95
CA LEU A 99 12.08 2.02 15.67
C LEU A 99 11.32 1.10 16.65
N ASP A 100 12.07 0.42 17.54
CA ASP A 100 11.54 -0.09 18.82
C ASP A 100 12.05 0.77 19.98
N GLU A 101 12.31 2.06 19.76
CA GLU A 101 12.60 3.01 20.84
C GLU A 101 11.57 4.14 20.80
N PRO A 102 10.73 4.27 21.84
CA PRO A 102 9.95 5.49 22.03
C PRO A 102 10.93 6.60 22.41
N LYS A 103 10.81 7.77 21.77
CA LYS A 103 11.37 9.02 22.30
C LYS A 103 10.24 9.81 22.95
#